data_AF-A0A7J4S8L6-F1
#
_entry.id   AF-A0A7J4S8L6-F1
#
_cell.length_a   1.000
_cell.length_b   1.000
_cell.length_c   1.000
_cell.angle_alpha   90.00
_cell.angle_beta   90.00
_cell.angle_gamma   90.00
#
_symmetry.space_group_name_H-M   'P 1'
#
loop_
_entity.id
_entity.type
_entity.pdbx_description
1 polymer ?
#
loop_
_entity_poly.entity_id
_entity_poly.type
_entity_poly.pdbx_seq_one_letter_code
_entity_poly.pdbx_strand_id
1 'polypeptide(L)'
;GESKMMLGRYSSKSADTTVGERIYVGVDSTKRTAVGDILGMARLDRLSNSASSDLPLITQMFIEENQAHFIKSFFNIAGPLSLKQHAFELLPGIGKKKALQMVESRGSSGFSSLSQLDEACSIDSAELLAKRFVAEIQDRNLQPRLSELLLPVSS
;
A
#
# COMPACT_ATOMS: atom_id res chain seq x y z
N GLY A 1 -8.56 -7.07 2.82
CA GLY A 1 -7.94 -8.37 2.47
C GLY A 1 -6.57 -8.08 1.92
N GLU A 2 -5.54 -8.37 2.72
CA GLU A 2 -4.14 -7.95 2.48
C GLU A 2 -3.59 -8.46 1.15
N SER A 3 -4.00 -9.66 0.69
CA SER A 3 -3.47 -10.26 -0.54
C SER A 3 -3.78 -9.48 -1.82
N LYS A 4 -4.83 -8.67 -1.87
CA LYS A 4 -5.22 -7.89 -3.07
C LYS A 4 -5.68 -6.46 -2.74
N MET A 5 -5.41 -5.98 -1.52
CA MET A 5 -5.94 -4.71 -1.01
C MET A 5 -7.44 -4.54 -1.27
N MET A 6 -8.21 -5.56 -0.89
CA MET A 6 -9.66 -5.60 -1.08
C MET A 6 -10.40 -5.06 0.15
N LEU A 7 -11.35 -4.16 -0.04
CA LEU A 7 -12.23 -3.67 1.03
C LEU A 7 -13.48 -4.55 1.14
N GLY A 8 -13.71 -5.11 2.33
CA GLY A 8 -14.86 -5.98 2.62
C GLY A 8 -15.70 -5.44 3.79
N ARG A 9 -16.98 -5.76 3.79
CA ARG A 9 -17.91 -5.52 4.91
C ARG A 9 -18.18 -6.85 5.60
N TYR A 10 -18.12 -6.85 6.93
CA TYR A 10 -18.32 -8.03 7.76
C TYR A 10 -19.28 -7.68 8.90
N SER A 11 -20.10 -8.64 9.37
CA SER A 11 -20.80 -8.46 10.64
C SER A 11 -19.83 -8.62 11.81
N SER A 12 -20.07 -7.93 12.92
CA SER A 12 -19.26 -8.05 14.14
C SER A 12 -19.78 -9.23 14.98
N LYS A 13 -18.86 -10.04 15.52
CA LYS A 13 -19.16 -11.05 16.55
C LYS A 13 -18.80 -10.57 17.97
N SER A 14 -17.83 -9.67 18.09
CA SER A 14 -17.43 -9.03 19.35
C SER A 14 -17.26 -7.52 19.14
N ALA A 15 -17.56 -6.74 20.18
CA ALA A 15 -17.47 -5.28 20.15
C ALA A 15 -16.03 -4.76 20.34
N ASP A 16 -15.11 -5.61 20.78
CA ASP A 16 -13.74 -5.25 21.14
C ASP A 16 -12.76 -5.50 19.98
N THR A 17 -12.92 -4.79 18.86
CA THR A 17 -11.93 -4.78 17.78
C THR A 17 -11.28 -3.42 17.69
N THR A 18 -9.94 -3.37 17.67
CA THR A 18 -9.21 -2.11 17.57
C THR A 18 -8.87 -1.78 16.11
N VAL A 19 -8.86 -0.50 15.75
CA VAL A 19 -8.42 -0.07 14.41
C VAL A 19 -6.95 -0.48 14.22
N GLY A 20 -6.65 -1.10 13.07
CA GLY A 20 -5.31 -1.63 12.76
C GLY A 20 -5.08 -3.09 13.21
N GLU A 21 -6.02 -3.72 13.90
CA GLU A 21 -5.93 -5.12 14.30
C GLU A 21 -6.04 -6.09 13.10
N ARG A 22 -5.15 -7.08 13.03
CA ARG A 22 -5.18 -8.13 11.99
C ARG A 22 -6.18 -9.22 12.39
N ILE A 23 -7.29 -9.28 11.66
CA ILE A 23 -8.38 -10.23 11.91
C ILE A 23 -8.51 -11.26 10.77
N TYR A 24 -8.77 -12.51 11.13
CA TYR A 24 -8.99 -13.58 10.16
C TYR A 24 -10.40 -13.49 9.54
N VAL A 25 -10.46 -13.34 8.22
CA VAL A 25 -11.72 -13.25 7.43
C VAL A 25 -11.90 -14.41 6.43
N GLY A 26 -11.07 -15.45 6.52
CA GLY A 26 -11.07 -16.58 5.56
C GLY A 26 -12.27 -17.52 5.70
N VAL A 27 -12.39 -18.51 4.81
CA VAL A 27 -13.56 -19.42 4.74
C VAL A 27 -13.81 -20.23 6.01
N ASP A 28 -12.78 -20.44 6.83
CA ASP A 28 -12.89 -21.17 8.08
C ASP A 28 -13.57 -20.32 9.16
N SER A 29 -14.89 -20.53 9.34
CA SER A 29 -15.69 -19.76 10.29
C SER A 29 -15.30 -19.97 11.75
N THR A 30 -14.55 -21.03 12.08
CA THR A 30 -14.09 -21.33 13.44
C THR A 30 -12.90 -20.46 13.85
N LYS A 31 -12.10 -20.01 12.88
CA LYS A 31 -10.97 -19.08 13.10
C LYS A 31 -11.41 -17.61 13.14
N ARG A 32 -12.67 -17.32 12.81
CA ARG A 32 -13.23 -15.97 12.86
C ARG A 32 -13.71 -15.63 14.27
N THR A 33 -12.81 -15.09 15.08
CA THR A 33 -13.05 -14.69 16.48
C THR A 33 -13.76 -13.34 16.59
N ALA A 34 -13.34 -12.33 15.81
CA ALA A 34 -13.89 -10.97 15.85
C ALA A 34 -15.01 -10.71 14.82
N VAL A 35 -15.05 -11.48 13.73
CA VAL A 35 -15.92 -11.23 12.57
C VAL A 35 -16.92 -12.36 12.33
N GLY A 36 -18.11 -11.97 11.89
CA GLY A 36 -19.20 -12.86 11.52
C GLY A 36 -19.23 -13.17 10.03
N ASP A 37 -20.39 -12.93 9.43
CA ASP A 37 -20.65 -13.19 8.03
C ASP A 37 -20.07 -12.09 7.14
N ILE A 38 -19.72 -12.48 5.91
CA ILE A 38 -19.25 -11.56 4.89
C ILE A 38 -20.50 -10.90 4.28
N LEU A 39 -20.68 -9.61 4.56
CA LEU A 39 -21.82 -8.83 4.08
C LEU A 39 -21.64 -8.37 2.62
N GLY A 40 -20.41 -8.46 2.09
CA GLY A 40 -20.06 -8.14 0.71
C GLY A 40 -18.84 -7.24 0.61
N MET A 41 -18.56 -6.74 -0.60
CA MET A 41 -17.49 -5.76 -0.81
C MET A 41 -17.88 -4.39 -0.25
N ALA A 42 -16.94 -3.70 0.38
CA ALA A 42 -17.16 -2.32 0.78
C ALA A 42 -17.03 -1.41 -0.44
N ARG A 43 -17.97 -0.50 -0.62
CA ARG A 43 -17.80 0.60 -1.55
C ARG A 43 -17.12 1.75 -0.83
N LEU A 44 -16.13 2.34 -1.48
CA LEU A 44 -15.26 3.34 -0.87
C LEU A 44 -16.02 4.65 -0.59
N ASP A 45 -17.03 4.97 -1.41
CA ASP A 45 -17.99 6.06 -1.22
C ASP A 45 -18.95 5.87 -0.02
N ARG A 46 -18.90 4.72 0.65
CA ARG A 46 -19.71 4.41 1.84
C ARG A 46 -18.86 4.13 3.08
N LEU A 47 -17.56 4.41 3.03
CA LEU A 47 -16.71 4.37 4.21
C LEU A 47 -17.08 5.53 5.15
N SER A 48 -16.93 5.33 6.45
CA SER A 48 -16.97 6.44 7.39
C SER A 48 -15.78 7.38 7.15
N ASN A 49 -15.91 8.63 7.58
CA ASN A 49 -14.81 9.59 7.51
C ASN A 49 -13.57 9.07 8.25
N SER A 50 -13.77 8.44 9.43
CA SER A 50 -12.70 7.79 10.19
C SER A 50 -12.01 6.69 9.39
N ALA A 51 -12.77 5.72 8.85
CA ALA A 51 -12.20 4.62 8.08
C ALA A 51 -11.46 5.09 6.83
N SER A 52 -11.91 6.19 6.22
CA SER A 52 -11.23 6.80 5.07
C SER A 52 -9.90 7.46 5.46
N SER A 53 -9.84 8.09 6.62
CA SER A 53 -8.62 8.69 7.17
C SER A 53 -7.63 7.66 7.71
N ASP A 54 -8.11 6.53 8.23
CA ASP A 54 -7.27 5.45 8.77
C ASP A 54 -6.65 4.59 7.67
N LEU A 55 -7.28 4.51 6.50
CA LEU A 55 -6.87 3.61 5.42
C LEU A 55 -5.43 3.86 4.93
N PRO A 56 -4.97 5.10 4.67
CA PRO A 56 -3.57 5.37 4.36
C PRO A 56 -2.61 4.92 5.48
N LEU A 57 -2.95 5.18 6.74
CA LEU A 57 -2.10 4.83 7.89
C LEU A 57 -1.95 3.32 8.05
N ILE A 58 -3.05 2.57 7.97
CA ILE A 58 -3.02 1.10 8.06
C ILE A 58 -2.25 0.51 6.87
N THR A 59 -2.41 1.09 5.67
CA THR A 59 -1.67 0.65 4.48
C THR A 59 -0.17 0.94 4.62
N GLN A 60 0.20 2.06 5.23
CA GLN A 60 1.59 2.39 5.53
C GLN A 60 2.20 1.37 6.49
N MET A 61 1.52 1.05 7.60
CA MET A 61 1.98 0.02 8.55
C MET A 61 2.19 -1.33 7.85
N PHE A 62 1.26 -1.73 6.97
CA PHE A 62 1.42 -2.94 6.17
C PHE A 62 2.66 -2.90 5.26
N ILE A 63 2.98 -1.75 4.66
CA ILE A 63 4.16 -1.57 3.82
C ILE A 63 5.44 -1.65 4.66
N GLU A 64 5.46 -1.03 5.83
CA GLU A 64 6.59 -1.05 6.77
C GLU A 64 6.86 -2.47 7.28
N GLU A 65 5.83 -3.21 7.67
CA GLU A 65 5.93 -4.62 8.07
C GLU A 65 6.53 -5.51 6.96
N ASN A 66 6.24 -5.18 5.70
CA ASN A 66 6.67 -5.93 4.52
C ASN A 66 7.76 -5.20 3.72
N GLN A 67 8.54 -4.33 4.36
CA GLN A 67 9.46 -3.40 3.68
C GLN A 67 10.41 -4.08 2.70
N ALA A 68 10.91 -5.28 3.02
CA ALA A 68 11.86 -6.01 2.18
C ALA A 68 11.27 -6.33 0.81
N HIS A 69 9.96 -6.65 0.74
CA HIS A 69 9.26 -6.88 -0.51
C HIS A 69 9.16 -5.61 -1.34
N PHE A 70 8.74 -4.49 -0.74
CA PHE A 70 8.55 -3.23 -1.49
C PHE A 70 9.87 -2.60 -1.93
N ILE A 71 10.92 -2.70 -1.11
CA ILE A 71 12.28 -2.31 -1.51
C ILE A 71 12.74 -3.11 -2.72
N LYS A 72 12.62 -4.45 -2.68
CA LYS A 72 13.06 -5.34 -3.76
C LYS A 72 12.21 -5.19 -5.02
N SER A 73 10.88 -5.18 -4.87
CA SER A 73 9.92 -5.31 -5.96
C SER A 73 9.49 -3.98 -6.58
N PHE A 74 9.80 -2.86 -5.93
CA PHE A 74 9.53 -1.53 -6.50
C PHE A 74 10.77 -0.65 -6.49
N PHE A 75 11.29 -0.27 -5.33
CA PHE A 75 12.30 0.80 -5.26
C PHE A 75 13.61 0.45 -5.98
N ASN A 76 14.06 -0.80 -5.85
CA ASN A 76 15.31 -1.24 -6.46
C ASN A 76 15.20 -1.59 -7.96
N ILE A 77 13.99 -1.84 -8.46
CA ILE A 77 13.77 -2.22 -9.87
C ILE A 77 13.03 -1.16 -10.70
N ALA A 78 12.53 -0.09 -10.08
CA ALA A 78 11.79 0.97 -10.76
C ALA A 78 12.60 1.57 -11.92
N GLY A 79 11.97 1.69 -13.08
CA GLY A 79 12.60 2.19 -14.30
C GLY A 79 11.76 3.24 -15.02
N PRO A 80 12.22 3.69 -16.19
CA PRO A 80 11.42 4.54 -17.07
C PRO A 80 10.17 3.78 -17.56
N LEU A 81 9.00 4.39 -17.39
CA LEU A 81 7.74 3.93 -17.98
C LEU A 81 7.60 4.36 -19.45
N SER A 82 8.18 5.51 -19.76
CA SER A 82 8.27 6.07 -21.12
C SER A 82 9.52 6.92 -21.24
N LEU A 83 9.77 7.48 -22.44
CA LEU A 83 10.86 8.44 -22.67
C LEU A 83 10.78 9.68 -21.77
N LYS A 84 9.61 10.00 -21.21
CA LYS A 84 9.38 11.23 -20.45
C LYS A 84 9.04 11.01 -18.97
N GLN A 85 8.78 9.77 -18.54
CA GLN A 85 8.25 9.48 -17.21
C GLN A 85 8.94 8.28 -16.56
N HIS A 86 9.39 8.44 -15.32
CA HIS A 86 9.92 7.39 -14.47
C HIS A 86 8.85 6.80 -13.53
N ALA A 87 8.96 5.52 -13.15
CA ALA A 87 7.99 4.86 -12.27
C ALA A 87 7.87 5.50 -10.88
N PHE A 88 8.93 6.13 -10.37
CA PHE A 88 8.87 6.90 -9.11
C PHE A 88 7.90 8.08 -9.18
N GLU A 89 7.64 8.63 -10.37
CA GLU A 89 6.68 9.73 -10.55
C GLU A 89 5.22 9.28 -10.38
N LEU A 90 4.98 7.98 -10.22
CA LEU A 90 3.66 7.47 -9.81
C LEU A 90 3.37 7.75 -8.33
N LEU A 91 4.40 7.95 -7.51
CA LEU A 91 4.24 8.30 -6.11
C LEU A 91 3.73 9.74 -5.98
N PRO A 92 2.67 9.99 -5.21
CA PRO A 92 2.08 11.32 -5.07
C PRO A 92 3.11 12.33 -4.53
N GLY A 93 3.24 13.49 -5.18
CA GLY A 93 4.23 14.51 -4.77
C GLY A 93 5.66 14.28 -5.28
N ILE A 94 5.94 13.15 -5.94
CA ILE A 94 7.24 12.92 -6.60
C ILE A 94 7.15 13.37 -8.05
N GLY A 95 7.72 14.54 -8.36
CA GLY A 95 7.88 15.01 -9.73
C GLY A 95 9.21 14.59 -10.37
N LYS A 96 9.37 14.83 -11.67
CA LYS A 96 10.56 14.49 -12.47
C LYS A 96 11.91 14.77 -11.79
N LYS A 97 12.10 15.97 -11.22
CA LYS A 97 13.35 16.33 -10.52
C LYS A 97 13.63 15.40 -9.34
N LYS A 98 12.59 15.09 -8.56
CA LYS A 98 12.70 14.22 -7.38
C LYS A 98 12.91 12.77 -7.79
N ALA A 99 12.21 12.30 -8.82
CA ALA A 99 12.41 10.96 -9.36
C ALA A 99 13.85 10.75 -9.87
N LEU A 100 14.43 11.73 -10.56
CA LEU A 100 15.83 11.67 -10.98
C LEU A 100 16.79 11.62 -9.79
N GLN A 101 16.57 12.44 -8.75
CA GLN A 101 17.33 12.36 -7.50
C GLN A 101 17.24 10.96 -6.87
N MET A 102 16.04 10.36 -6.83
CA MET A 102 15.86 9.00 -6.28
C MET A 102 16.62 7.94 -7.09
N VAL A 103 16.67 8.08 -8.42
CA VAL A 103 17.46 7.18 -9.29
C VAL A 103 18.96 7.32 -9.01
N GLU A 104 19.44 8.54 -8.84
CA GLU A 104 20.84 8.81 -8.48
C GLU A 104 21.18 8.24 -7.10
N SER A 105 20.35 8.51 -6.08
CA SER A 105 20.54 8.01 -4.72
C SER A 105 20.49 6.48 -4.64
N ARG A 106 19.69 5.82 -5.48
CA ARG A 106 19.64 4.36 -5.57
C ARG A 106 20.97 3.77 -6.05
N GLY A 107 21.57 4.41 -7.06
CA GLY A 107 22.78 3.92 -7.73
C GLY A 107 22.67 2.45 -8.18
N SER A 108 23.82 1.78 -8.27
CA SER A 108 23.89 0.35 -8.62
C SER A 108 23.63 -0.57 -7.42
N SER A 109 23.85 -0.08 -6.20
CA SER A 109 23.74 -0.89 -4.97
C SER A 109 22.29 -1.05 -4.49
N GLY A 110 21.39 -0.15 -4.89
CA GLY A 110 20.03 -0.13 -4.40
C GLY A 110 19.91 0.40 -2.97
N PHE A 111 18.68 0.39 -2.46
CA PHE A 111 18.34 0.64 -1.07
C PHE A 111 18.25 -0.68 -0.30
N SER A 112 18.71 -0.69 0.95
CA SER A 112 18.66 -1.84 1.85
C SER A 112 17.43 -1.83 2.76
N SER A 113 16.85 -0.65 3.03
CA SER A 113 15.68 -0.45 3.88
C SER A 113 14.91 0.81 3.47
N LEU A 114 13.67 0.94 3.96
CA LEU A 114 12.90 2.17 3.78
C LEU A 114 13.57 3.34 4.51
N SER A 115 14.11 3.15 5.71
CA SER A 115 14.85 4.20 6.44
C SER A 115 16.01 4.76 5.62
N GLN A 116 16.81 3.90 4.98
CA GLN A 116 17.92 4.36 4.14
C GLN A 116 17.42 5.15 2.92
N LEU A 117 16.35 4.68 2.28
CA LEU A 117 15.71 5.37 1.17
C LEU A 117 15.19 6.76 1.59
N ASP A 118 14.49 6.81 2.72
CA ASP A 118 13.86 8.00 3.27
C ASP A 118 14.89 9.05 3.66
N GLU A 119 15.98 8.64 4.30
CA GLU A 119 17.11 9.52 4.61
C GLU A 119 17.80 10.03 3.34
N ALA A 120 18.14 9.13 2.41
CA ALA A 120 18.88 9.47 1.19
C ALA A 120 18.08 10.36 0.23
N CYS A 121 16.76 10.23 0.24
CA CYS A 121 15.86 10.98 -0.63
C CYS A 121 15.08 12.07 0.10
N SER A 122 15.15 12.18 1.42
CA SER A 122 14.31 13.10 2.22
C SER A 122 12.82 12.98 1.86
N ILE A 123 12.29 11.76 1.96
CA ILE A 123 10.89 11.40 1.69
C ILE A 123 10.36 10.47 2.79
N ASP A 124 9.06 10.19 2.76
CA ASP A 124 8.43 9.10 3.50
C ASP A 124 7.91 8.06 2.49
N SER A 125 8.76 7.10 2.14
CA SER A 125 8.50 6.15 1.05
C SER A 125 7.31 5.23 1.32
N ALA A 126 7.11 4.84 2.58
CA ALA A 126 5.98 4.00 3.00
C ALA A 126 4.66 4.77 2.90
N GLU A 127 4.59 6.00 3.42
CA GLU A 127 3.41 6.86 3.34
C GLU A 127 3.06 7.18 1.88
N LEU A 128 4.07 7.48 1.06
CA LEU A 128 3.88 7.78 -0.36
C LEU A 128 3.28 6.59 -1.14
N LEU A 129 3.80 5.39 -0.90
CA LEU A 129 3.29 4.18 -1.54
C LEU A 129 1.88 3.83 -1.03
N ALA A 130 1.62 4.03 0.27
CA ALA A 130 0.29 3.87 0.86
C ALA A 130 -0.75 4.81 0.23
N LYS A 131 -0.42 6.10 0.12
CA LYS A 131 -1.26 7.10 -0.55
C LYS A 131 -1.52 6.71 -2.01
N ARG A 132 -0.50 6.18 -2.71
CA ARG A 132 -0.67 5.69 -4.09
C ARG A 132 -1.66 4.53 -4.17
N PHE A 133 -1.53 3.52 -3.31
CA PHE A 133 -2.47 2.40 -3.28
C PHE A 133 -3.89 2.87 -2.97
N VAL A 134 -4.08 3.76 -2.00
CA VAL A 134 -5.41 4.30 -1.68
C VAL A 134 -6.00 5.08 -2.87
N ALA A 135 -5.19 5.89 -3.56
CA ALA A 135 -5.61 6.60 -4.77
C ALA A 135 -6.04 5.63 -5.89
N GLU A 136 -5.33 4.51 -6.06
CA GLU A 136 -5.72 3.46 -7.01
C GLU A 136 -7.01 2.75 -6.57
N ILE A 137 -7.27 2.54 -5.29
CA ILE A 137 -8.55 1.95 -4.86
C ILE A 137 -9.71 2.94 -5.12
N GLN A 138 -9.47 4.24 -4.92
CA GLN A 138 -10.42 5.31 -5.13
C GLN A 138 -10.75 5.54 -6.62
N ASP A 139 -9.74 5.58 -7.48
CA ASP A 139 -9.89 5.79 -8.91
C ASP A 139 -9.49 4.55 -9.71
N ARG A 140 -10.50 3.86 -10.26
CA ARG A 140 -10.31 2.66 -11.09
C ARG A 140 -9.56 2.93 -12.39
N ASN A 141 -9.62 4.17 -12.89
CA ASN A 141 -8.97 4.58 -14.13
C ASN A 141 -7.53 5.04 -13.94
N LEU A 142 -7.08 5.19 -12.68
CA LEU A 142 -5.71 5.55 -12.38
C LEU A 142 -4.76 4.44 -12.85
N GLN A 143 -3.98 4.75 -13.87
CA GLN A 143 -3.01 3.87 -14.51
C GLN A 143 -1.65 4.57 -14.61
N PRO A 144 -0.54 3.82 -14.64
CA PRO A 144 -0.43 2.38 -14.35
C PRO A 144 -0.69 2.04 -12.86
N ARG A 145 -1.05 0.79 -12.55
CA ARG A 145 -1.38 0.35 -11.19
C ARG A 145 -0.22 -0.35 -10.49
N LEU A 146 0.29 0.28 -9.42
CA LEU A 146 1.29 -0.33 -8.55
C LEU A 146 0.69 -1.41 -7.64
N SER A 147 -0.57 -1.28 -7.24
CA SER A 147 -1.24 -2.29 -6.41
C SER A 147 -1.33 -3.64 -7.11
N GLU A 148 -1.58 -3.67 -8.42
CA GLU A 148 -1.62 -4.92 -9.20
C GLU A 148 -0.23 -5.50 -9.46
N LEU A 149 0.80 -4.65 -9.53
CA LEU A 149 2.18 -5.07 -9.75
C LEU A 149 2.82 -5.62 -8.46
N LEU A 150 2.51 -5.03 -7.32
CA LEU A 150 3.23 -5.25 -6.07
C LEU A 150 2.49 -6.17 -5.09
N LEU A 151 1.27 -6.59 -5.41
CA LEU A 151 0.45 -7.46 -4.54
C LEU A 151 0.05 -8.75 -5.27
N PRO A 152 -0.11 -9.88 -4.56
CA PRO A 152 0.14 -10.07 -3.13
C PRO A 152 1.63 -9.97 -2.77
N VAL A 153 1.91 -9.55 -1.53
CA VAL A 153 3.25 -9.74 -0.94
C VAL A 153 3.48 -11.25 -0.86
N SER A 154 4.43 -11.73 -1.66
CA SER A 154 4.78 -13.15 -1.72
C SER A 154 5.66 -13.46 -0.52
N SER A 155 5.26 -14.44 0.29
CA SER A 155 6.03 -14.93 1.44
C SER A 155 7.26 -15.70 0.99
#